data_AF-A0AAE1RT00-F1
#
_entry.id   AF-A0AAE1RT00-F1
#
_cell.length_a   1.000
_cell.length_b   1.000
_cell.length_c   1.000
_cell.angle_alpha   90.00
_cell.angle_beta   90.00
_cell.angle_gamma   90.00
#
_symmetry.space_group_name_H-M   'P 1'
#
loop_
_entity.id
_entity.type
_entity.pdbx_description
1 polymer ?
#
loop_
_entity_poly.entity_id
_entity_poly.type
_entity_poly.pdbx_seq_one_letter_code
_entity_poly.pdbx_strand_id
1 'polypeptide(L)' 'MATEIETAVSDLRAAMGTENIEDIKSKLNAANKAVSKIGEHMVGGNSGGASGGSQGGDRPPEAEYEEVKK' A
#
# COMPACT_ATOMS: atom_id res chain seq x y z
N MET A 1 2.65 -2.17 -10.70
CA MET A 1 2.20 -2.83 -9.46
C MET A 1 1.03 -3.77 -9.73
N ALA A 2 -0.13 -3.27 -10.19
CA ALA A 2 -1.32 -4.10 -10.43
C ALA A 2 -1.04 -5.35 -11.29
N THR A 3 -0.29 -5.21 -12.38
CA THR A 3 0.00 -6.29 -13.33
C THR A 3 0.85 -7.43 -12.74
N GLU A 4 1.78 -7.14 -11.82
CA GLU A 4 2.58 -8.20 -11.16
C GLU A 4 1.72 -9.02 -10.18
N ILE A 5 0.81 -8.37 -9.46
CA ILE A 5 -0.09 -9.01 -8.50
C ILE A 5 -1.13 -9.85 -9.25
N GLU A 6 -1.73 -9.30 -10.30
CA GLU A 6 -2.69 -10.02 -11.16
C GLU A 6 -2.05 -11.27 -11.76
N THR A 7 -0.82 -11.15 -12.26
CA THR A 7 -0.07 -12.30 -12.79
C THR A 7 0.18 -13.35 -11.71
N ALA A 8 0.67 -12.96 -10.53
CA ALA A 8 0.94 -13.89 -9.43
C ALA A 8 -0.32 -14.60 -8.90
N VAL A 9 -1.45 -13.90 -8.86
CA VAL A 9 -2.76 -14.46 -8.47
C VAL A 9 -3.30 -15.41 -9.54
N SER A 10 -3.15 -15.06 -10.82
CA SER A 10 -3.54 -15.94 -11.94
C SER A 10 -2.74 -17.24 -11.93
N ASP A 11 -1.43 -17.16 -11.71
CA ASP A 11 -0.54 -18.32 -11.59
C ASP A 11 -0.92 -19.21 -10.41
N LEU A 12 -1.19 -18.63 -9.24
CA LEU A 12 -1.66 -19.38 -8.07
C LEU A 12 -2.97 -20.11 -8.37
N ARG A 13 -3.92 -19.43 -9.02
CA ARG A 13 -5.21 -20.03 -9.37
C ARG A 13 -5.06 -21.20 -10.35
N ALA A 14 -4.13 -21.10 -11.30
CA ALA A 14 -3.80 -22.18 -12.22
C ALA A 14 -3.17 -23.38 -11.47
N ALA A 15 -2.21 -23.13 -10.58
CA ALA A 15 -1.55 -24.16 -9.78
C ALA A 15 -2.53 -24.87 -8.81
N MET A 16 -3.50 -24.14 -8.24
CA MET A 16 -4.56 -24.72 -7.40
C MET A 16 -5.51 -25.66 -8.16
N GLY A 17 -5.56 -25.57 -9.49
CA GLY A 17 -6.26 -26.54 -10.35
C GLY A 17 -5.49 -27.85 -10.52
N THR A 18 -4.25 -27.91 -10.02
CA THR A 18 -3.41 -29.11 -9.99
C THR A 18 -3.36 -29.69 -8.58
N GLU A 19 -2.97 -30.95 -8.45
CA GLU A 19 -2.75 -31.60 -7.14
C GLU A 19 -1.29 -31.51 -6.67
N ASN A 20 -0.49 -30.64 -7.30
CA ASN A 20 0.92 -30.48 -6.95
C ASN A 20 1.10 -29.47 -5.81
N ILE A 21 1.16 -29.99 -4.58
CA ILE A 21 1.31 -29.20 -3.35
C ILE A 21 2.57 -28.31 -3.37
N GLU A 22 3.67 -28.78 -3.96
CA GLU A 22 4.92 -28.01 -3.98
C GLU A 22 4.80 -26.80 -4.91
N ASP A 23 4.12 -26.94 -6.05
CA ASP A 23 3.84 -25.83 -6.95
C ASP A 23 2.88 -24.81 -6.32
N ILE A 24 1.82 -25.29 -5.65
CA ILE A 24 0.87 -24.43 -4.91
C ILE A 24 1.60 -23.61 -3.83
N LYS A 25 2.48 -24.22 -3.04
CA LYS A 25 3.27 -23.52 -2.02
C LYS A 25 4.16 -22.43 -2.64
N SER A 26 4.82 -22.76 -3.75
CA SER A 26 5.69 -21.82 -4.47
C SER A 26 4.92 -20.60 -4.97
N LYS A 27 3.78 -20.83 -5.65
CA LYS A 27 2.93 -19.75 -6.18
C LYS A 27 2.26 -18.92 -5.08
N LEU A 28 1.89 -19.55 -3.97
CA LEU A 28 1.34 -18.85 -2.80
C LEU A 28 2.35 -17.86 -2.21
N ASN A 29 3.62 -18.28 -2.07
CA ASN A 29 4.68 -17.41 -1.58
C ASN A 29 4.92 -16.22 -2.51
N ALA A 30 4.95 -16.47 -3.83
CA ALA A 30 5.11 -15.42 -4.84
C ALA A 30 3.97 -14.38 -4.77
N ALA A 31 2.72 -14.83 -4.63
CA ALA A 31 1.57 -13.94 -4.48
C ALA A 31 1.65 -13.10 -3.20
N ASN A 32 2.00 -13.71 -2.07
CA ASN A 32 2.18 -12.98 -0.79
C ASN A 32 3.28 -11.91 -0.90
N LYS A 33 4.39 -12.23 -1.54
CA LYS A 33 5.49 -11.27 -1.77
C LYS A 33 5.05 -10.10 -2.66
N ALA A 34 4.28 -10.37 -3.71
CA ALA A 34 3.75 -9.33 -4.59
C ALA A 34 2.81 -8.37 -3.85
N VAL A 35 1.98 -8.89 -2.94
CA VAL A 35 1.10 -8.07 -2.08
C VAL A 35 1.89 -7.26 -1.06
N SER A 36 2.93 -7.83 -0.44
CA SER A 36 3.79 -7.09 0.51
C SER A 36 4.48 -5.87 -0.12
N LYS A 37 4.88 -5.95 -1.40
CA LYS A 37 5.43 -4.81 -2.15
C LYS A 37 4.45 -3.63 -2.26
N ILE A 38 3.14 -3.88 -2.22
CA ILE A 38 2.13 -2.81 -2.18
C ILE A 38 2.25 -2.04 -0.87
N GLY A 39 2.39 -2.76 0.24
CA GLY A 39 2.60 -2.16 1.57
C GLY A 39 3.87 -1.30 1.60
N GLU A 40 4.97 -1.78 1.01
CA GLU A 40 6.20 -1.00 0.89
C GLU A 40 6.05 0.23 -0.03
N HIS A 41 5.30 0.14 -1.13
CA HIS A 41 4.98 1.30 -1.96
C HIS A 41 4.05 2.31 -1.28
N MET A 42 3.13 1.86 -0.43
CA MET A 42 2.27 2.75 0.36
C MET A 42 3.03 3.41 1.51
N VAL A 43 3.98 2.71 2.13
CA VAL A 43 4.82 3.22 3.22
C VAL A 43 5.99 4.07 2.70
N GLY A 44 6.53 3.75 1.52
CA GLY A 44 7.68 4.41 0.89
C GLY A 44 7.34 5.41 -0.21
N GLY A 45 6.06 5.55 -0.59
CA GLY A 45 5.59 6.43 -1.67
C GLY A 45 5.68 7.93 -1.42
N ASN A 46 6.31 8.38 -0.32
CA ASN A 46 6.57 9.80 -0.04
C ASN A 46 8.05 10.22 -0.18
N SER A 47 8.95 9.32 -0.60
CA SER A 47 10.37 9.69 -0.76
C SER A 47 10.68 10.07 -2.21
N GLY A 48 10.31 11.30 -2.58
CA GLY A 48 10.49 11.83 -3.94
C GLY A 48 10.48 13.36 -4.04
N GLY A 49 11.21 14.06 -3.17
CA GLY A 49 11.92 15.31 -3.51
C GLY A 49 11.13 16.62 -3.57
N ALA A 50 11.18 17.39 -2.49
CA ALA A 50 11.34 18.85 -2.56
C ALA A 50 12.28 19.29 -1.43
N SER A 51 13.57 19.31 -1.73
CA SER A 51 14.48 20.26 -1.08
C SER A 51 14.01 21.65 -1.49
N GLY A 52 13.46 22.42 -0.56
CA GLY A 52 13.12 23.81 -0.83
C GLY A 52 11.96 24.36 -0.01
N GLY A 53 12.30 24.90 1.17
CA GLY A 53 11.67 26.11 1.71
C GLY A 53 10.23 26.02 2.23
N SER A 54 10.00 26.82 3.28
CA SER A 54 8.68 27.33 3.66
C SER A 54 7.78 26.38 4.46
N GLN A 55 8.12 26.33 5.74
CA GLN A 55 7.19 26.40 6.87
C GLN A 55 6.02 27.36 6.56
N GLY A 56 4.85 26.86 6.12
CA GLY A 56 3.66 27.71 5.92
C GLY A 56 2.52 27.06 5.13
N GLY A 57 1.36 26.90 5.78
CA GLY A 57 0.09 26.41 5.22
C GLY A 57 -0.08 24.91 5.44
N ASP A 58 -1.05 24.35 6.16
CA ASP A 58 -2.40 24.76 6.51
C ASP A 58 -2.68 24.17 7.91
N ARG A 59 -2.77 25.01 8.95
CA ARG A 59 -3.52 24.61 10.14
C ARG A 59 -4.98 24.95 9.83
N PRO A 60 -5.94 24.01 9.84
CA PRO A 60 -7.35 24.39 9.81
C PRO A 60 -7.56 25.35 10.99
N PRO A 61 -8.29 26.47 10.82
CA PRO A 61 -8.49 27.44 11.90
C PRO A 61 -9.07 26.69 13.10
N GLU A 62 -8.32 26.68 14.21
CA GLU A 62 -8.82 26.17 15.48
C GLU A 62 -10.04 27.03 15.81
N ALA A 63 -11.21 26.41 15.77
CA ALA A 63 -12.47 27.11 16.00
C ALA A 63 -12.38 27.88 17.33
N GLU A 64 -12.41 29.19 17.25
CA GLU A 64 -12.47 30.08 18.40
C GLU A 64 -13.81 29.83 19.11
N TYR A 65 -13.77 29.14 20.24
CA TYR A 65 -14.95 28.99 21.09
C TYR A 65 -15.25 30.35 21.72
N GLU A 66 -16.33 31.01 21.30
CA GLU A 66 -16.87 32.15 22.03
C GLU A 66 -17.34 31.68 23.41
N GLU A 67 -16.66 32.15 24.46
CA GLU A 67 -17.15 32.05 25.82
C GLU A 67 -18.48 32.79 25.92
N VAL A 68 -19.59 32.05 25.95
CA VAL A 68 -20.91 32.61 26.26
C VAL A 68 -20.89 33.04 27.72
N LYS A 69 -20.50 34.29 27.97
CA LYS A 69 -20.51 34.89 29.29
C LYS A 69 -21.96 35.03 29.73
N LYS A 70 -22.32 34.30 30.79
CA LYS A 70 -23.61 34.41 31.47
C LYS A 70 -23.62 35.59 32.44
#